data_AF-A0A7Y7A9J6-F1
#
_entry.id   AF-A0A7Y7A9J6-F1
#
_cell.length_a   1.000
_cell.length_b   1.000
_cell.length_c   1.000
_cell.angle_alpha   90.00
_cell.angle_beta   90.00
_cell.angle_gamma   90.00
#
_symmetry.space_group_name_H-M   'P 1'
#
loop_
_entity.id
_entity.type
_entity.pdbx_description
1 polymer ?
#
loop_
_entity_poly.entity_id
_entity_poly.type
_entity_poly.pdbx_seq_one_letter_code
_entity_poly.pdbx_strand_id
1 'polypeptide(L)'
;MKTLAFLICISLTALTYSQNMIEGFNTESVNVDTLLNKRTVGKNNKYSPDALTILFANTFNAALLGANDVVSSKYYATLTNEDNEFSFGYNFNLQKNKIQKASWLFSAGGTVKSKSGFATIYKNSKLQSDIRLNLKANSIGRGIIFFSEEDQGKSSKFYDSIVYVKYEKELTKYLGSGGELEKEVHRLKILEQDVSNEAIQKMIEKKSIELREKIAEEEVKAINDFHLYKYLWDHAWSFSTSLPISRSEYITSDTITSIDTTGHMHFPWSVNIQWTNVLKFKKQSTLYLTLRGKVYHNNNIATDEINSADFLSFVNQTATNQAVTNTNKVYVGEFRQFITPAFAAELIWYPYSSWVGLSGSVEQSVGDYNSLDWKLGLPVVLKDKEGKPTVNFELQWKEINKTHLIGLRFGFILGKFVN
;
A
#
# COMPACT_ATOMS: atom_id res chain seq x y z
N MET A 1 8.04 -19.31 20.97
CA MET A 1 6.85 -20.10 20.54
C MET A 1 5.55 -19.71 21.26
N LYS A 2 5.48 -19.61 22.59
CA LYS A 2 4.20 -19.33 23.31
C LYS A 2 3.55 -17.98 22.94
N THR A 3 4.33 -16.95 22.62
CA THR A 3 3.83 -15.61 22.22
C THR A 3 3.30 -15.55 20.79
N LEU A 4 3.94 -16.27 19.86
CA LEU A 4 3.49 -16.40 18.47
C LEU A 4 2.20 -17.23 18.40
N ALA A 5 2.10 -18.30 19.19
CA ALA A 5 0.86 -19.06 19.33
C ALA A 5 -0.28 -18.22 19.93
N PHE A 6 0.01 -17.31 20.86
CA PHE A 6 -0.97 -16.38 21.42
C PHE A 6 -1.47 -15.35 20.39
N LEU A 7 -0.58 -14.77 19.57
CA LEU A 7 -0.95 -13.86 18.47
C LEU A 7 -1.72 -14.59 17.35
N ILE A 8 -1.30 -15.81 17.00
CA ILE A 8 -2.01 -16.68 16.04
C ILE A 8 -3.39 -17.05 16.59
N CYS A 9 -3.51 -17.40 17.87
CA CYS A 9 -4.79 -17.61 18.53
C CYS A 9 -5.65 -16.35 18.54
N ILE A 10 -5.11 -15.16 18.81
CA ILE A 10 -5.87 -13.90 18.71
C ILE A 10 -6.37 -13.69 17.27
N SER A 11 -5.55 -13.97 16.25
CA SER A 11 -5.94 -13.82 14.84
C SER A 11 -6.96 -14.88 14.37
N LEU A 12 -6.86 -16.13 14.84
CA LEU A 12 -7.82 -17.21 14.57
C LEU A 12 -9.12 -17.01 15.34
N THR A 13 -9.05 -16.53 16.58
CA THR A 13 -10.23 -16.06 17.31
C THR A 13 -10.80 -14.83 16.64
N ALA A 14 -10.02 -13.89 16.09
CA ALA A 14 -10.55 -12.76 15.33
C ALA A 14 -11.21 -13.22 14.02
N LEU A 15 -10.68 -14.24 13.34
CA LEU A 15 -11.28 -14.86 12.15
C LEU A 15 -12.60 -15.58 12.47
N THR A 16 -12.63 -16.40 13.53
CA THR A 16 -13.86 -17.12 13.96
C THR A 16 -14.87 -16.21 14.65
N TYR A 17 -14.42 -15.20 15.38
CA TYR A 17 -15.26 -14.15 15.97
C TYR A 17 -15.74 -13.16 14.89
N SER A 18 -15.01 -12.97 13.77
CA SER A 18 -15.51 -12.18 12.62
C SER A 18 -16.69 -12.86 11.91
N GLN A 19 -16.79 -14.20 11.97
CA GLN A 19 -17.95 -14.93 11.45
C GLN A 19 -19.17 -14.80 12.37
N ASN A 20 -18.97 -14.58 13.68
CA ASN A 20 -20.05 -14.43 14.67
C ASN A 20 -20.38 -12.96 15.01
N MET A 21 -19.56 -11.98 14.62
CA MET A 21 -19.81 -10.53 14.75
C MET A 21 -20.24 -9.88 13.44
N ILE A 22 -21.09 -10.56 12.67
CA ILE A 22 -21.89 -9.90 11.63
C ILE A 22 -23.15 -9.30 12.28
N GLU A 23 -22.94 -8.45 13.30
CA GLU A 23 -23.85 -7.33 13.60
C GLU A 23 -23.24 -6.04 13.02
N GLY A 24 -22.53 -6.16 11.90
CA GLY A 24 -22.07 -5.03 11.10
C GLY A 24 -23.26 -4.44 10.33
N PHE A 25 -23.45 -3.14 10.43
CA PHE A 25 -24.40 -2.37 9.63
C PHE A 25 -24.23 -2.68 8.13
N ASN A 26 -25.30 -3.09 7.45
CA ASN A 26 -25.29 -3.32 6.01
C ASN A 26 -25.38 -1.98 5.26
N THR A 27 -24.25 -1.41 4.88
CA THR A 27 -24.09 -0.01 4.43
C THR A 27 -24.65 0.33 3.04
N GLU A 28 -25.76 -0.26 2.59
CA GLU A 28 -26.41 0.11 1.31
C GLU A 28 -27.06 1.51 1.31
N SER A 29 -26.87 2.31 2.36
CA SER A 29 -27.66 3.53 2.62
C SER A 29 -27.19 4.78 1.86
N VAL A 30 -28.20 5.39 1.24
CA VAL A 30 -28.31 6.76 0.71
C VAL A 30 -27.28 7.16 -0.35
N ASN A 31 -27.62 6.76 -1.55
CA ASN A 31 -27.07 7.33 -2.77
C ASN A 31 -27.95 8.54 -3.17
N VAL A 32 -27.43 9.44 -4.00
CA VAL A 32 -28.23 10.46 -4.69
C VAL A 32 -29.45 9.83 -5.38
N ASP A 33 -29.39 8.58 -5.84
CA ASP A 33 -30.56 7.85 -6.34
C ASP A 33 -31.69 7.75 -5.32
N THR A 34 -31.38 7.67 -4.02
CA THR A 34 -32.36 7.65 -2.94
C THR A 34 -32.96 9.05 -2.70
N LEU A 35 -32.13 10.10 -2.81
CA LEU A 35 -32.57 11.50 -2.76
C LEU A 35 -33.46 11.85 -3.98
N LEU A 36 -33.07 11.40 -5.17
CA LEU A 36 -33.80 11.56 -6.43
C LEU A 36 -35.17 10.86 -6.36
N ASN A 37 -35.21 9.64 -5.83
CA ASN A 37 -36.42 8.81 -5.84
C ASN A 37 -37.30 8.97 -4.59
N LYS A 38 -36.97 9.88 -3.67
CA LYS A 38 -37.67 10.08 -2.37
C LYS A 38 -37.98 8.76 -1.63
N ARG A 39 -37.15 7.72 -1.82
CA ARG A 39 -37.37 6.44 -1.14
C ARG A 39 -37.11 6.64 0.35
N THR A 40 -38.05 6.22 1.19
CA THR A 40 -37.86 6.16 2.64
C THR A 40 -36.65 5.29 2.94
N VAL A 41 -35.56 5.93 3.36
CA VAL A 41 -34.36 5.27 3.86
C VAL A 41 -34.76 4.52 5.12
N GLY A 42 -34.59 3.19 5.13
CA GLY A 42 -34.77 2.42 6.35
C GLY A 42 -33.87 2.98 7.45
N LYS A 43 -34.41 3.21 8.65
CA LYS A 43 -33.74 3.86 9.81
C LYS A 43 -32.43 3.21 10.28
N ASN A 44 -32.03 2.10 9.67
CA ASN A 44 -31.00 1.20 10.18
C ASN A 44 -29.68 1.25 9.42
N ASN A 45 -29.43 2.20 8.51
CA ASN A 45 -28.15 2.32 7.79
C ASN A 45 -27.86 3.80 7.46
N LYS A 46 -26.68 4.34 7.80
CA LYS A 46 -26.41 5.79 7.73
C LYS A 46 -25.05 6.26 7.19
N TYR A 47 -24.24 5.35 6.64
CA TYR A 47 -23.01 5.74 5.93
C TYR A 47 -23.02 5.14 4.54
N SER A 48 -22.53 5.91 3.57
CA SER A 48 -22.41 5.45 2.20
C SER A 48 -21.26 4.44 2.05
N PRO A 49 -21.37 3.45 1.14
CA PRO A 49 -20.24 2.58 0.78
C PRO A 49 -19.01 3.38 0.28
N ASP A 50 -19.29 4.53 -0.31
CA ASP A 50 -18.33 5.48 -0.85
C ASP A 50 -17.47 6.06 0.29
N ALA A 51 -18.10 6.48 1.40
CA ALA A 51 -17.39 6.95 2.59
C ALA A 51 -16.51 5.87 3.21
N LEU A 52 -16.99 4.62 3.30
CA LEU A 52 -16.17 3.51 3.79
C LEU A 52 -14.94 3.29 2.92
N THR A 53 -15.12 3.36 1.60
CA THR A 53 -14.02 3.22 0.64
C THR A 53 -12.96 4.29 0.90
N ILE A 54 -13.36 5.57 0.98
CA ILE A 54 -12.44 6.69 1.24
C ILE A 54 -11.80 6.60 2.66
N LEU A 55 -12.54 6.10 3.65
CA LEU A 55 -12.04 5.94 5.01
C LEU A 55 -10.92 4.89 5.09
N PHE A 56 -11.17 3.69 4.54
CA PHE A 56 -10.20 2.60 4.60
C PHE A 56 -9.04 2.78 3.62
N ALA A 57 -9.28 3.42 2.48
CA ALA A 57 -8.25 3.97 1.60
C ALA A 57 -7.16 4.73 2.35
N ASN A 58 -7.57 5.79 3.05
CA ASN A 58 -6.68 6.64 3.83
C ASN A 58 -6.01 5.85 4.96
N THR A 59 -6.74 4.89 5.54
CA THR A 59 -6.23 4.06 6.63
C THR A 59 -5.13 3.10 6.14
N PHE A 60 -5.31 2.41 5.01
CA PHE A 60 -4.26 1.55 4.43
C PHE A 60 -3.04 2.36 3.99
N ASN A 61 -3.25 3.51 3.37
CA ASN A 61 -2.16 4.38 2.92
C ASN A 61 -1.27 4.86 4.09
N ALA A 62 -1.81 5.04 5.29
CA ALA A 62 -1.01 5.42 6.48
C ALA A 62 0.01 4.34 6.91
N ALA A 63 -0.11 3.10 6.43
CA ALA A 63 0.85 2.03 6.69
C ALA A 63 1.81 1.76 5.51
N LEU A 64 1.76 2.56 4.45
CA LEU A 64 2.69 2.40 3.32
C LEU A 64 4.12 2.68 3.77
N LEU A 65 4.95 1.65 3.80
CA LEU A 65 6.38 1.80 4.05
C LEU A 65 7.20 1.18 2.91
N GLY A 66 6.67 0.26 2.11
CA GLY A 66 7.35 -0.27 0.92
C GLY A 66 6.46 -0.91 -0.12
N ALA A 67 7.10 -1.41 -1.19
CA ALA A 67 6.44 -1.72 -2.45
C ALA A 67 5.33 -2.79 -2.38
N ASN A 68 5.41 -3.71 -1.42
CA ASN A 68 4.42 -4.79 -1.26
C ASN A 68 3.23 -4.38 -0.37
N ASP A 69 3.28 -3.22 0.27
CA ASP A 69 2.21 -2.76 1.17
C ASP A 69 0.98 -2.34 0.36
N VAL A 70 -0.20 -2.46 0.97
CA VAL A 70 -1.47 -2.10 0.31
C VAL A 70 -1.54 -0.59 0.17
N VAL A 71 -1.45 -0.11 -1.06
CA VAL A 71 -1.55 1.32 -1.39
C VAL A 71 -2.67 1.50 -2.37
N SER A 72 -3.49 2.49 -2.11
CA SER A 72 -4.70 2.77 -2.86
C SER A 72 -4.66 4.09 -3.63
N SER A 73 -3.59 4.87 -3.45
CA SER A 73 -3.32 6.09 -4.22
C SER A 73 -2.81 5.83 -5.62
N LYS A 74 -3.06 6.74 -6.55
CA LYS A 74 -2.72 6.56 -7.98
C LYS A 74 -1.25 6.30 -8.24
N TYR A 75 -0.39 7.00 -7.53
CA TYR A 75 1.04 6.80 -7.59
C TYR A 75 1.58 6.58 -6.20
N TYR A 76 2.64 5.79 -6.11
CA TYR A 76 3.40 5.66 -4.89
C TYR A 76 4.88 5.49 -5.22
N ALA A 77 5.72 5.89 -4.28
CA ALA A 77 7.15 5.64 -4.34
C ALA A 77 7.65 5.26 -2.94
N THR A 78 8.65 4.40 -2.86
CA THR A 78 9.23 3.97 -1.59
C THR A 78 10.74 3.94 -1.71
N LEU A 79 11.44 4.37 -0.67
CA LEU A 79 12.90 4.39 -0.61
C LEU A 79 13.34 3.70 0.68
N THR A 80 14.24 2.74 0.56
CA THR A 80 14.75 1.95 1.68
C THR A 80 16.28 1.99 1.64
N ASN A 81 16.90 2.74 2.56
CA ASN A 81 18.35 2.99 2.52
C ASN A 81 19.17 1.74 2.85
N GLU A 82 18.71 0.97 3.83
CA GLU A 82 19.28 -0.32 4.24
C GLU A 82 19.36 -1.35 3.10
N ASP A 83 18.35 -1.39 2.22
CA ASP A 83 18.30 -2.32 1.10
C ASP A 83 18.77 -1.66 -0.20
N ASN A 84 19.14 -0.38 -0.15
CA ASN A 84 19.45 0.49 -1.30
C ASN A 84 18.40 0.39 -2.41
N GLU A 85 17.13 0.31 -2.01
CA GLU A 85 16.01 0.05 -2.90
C GLU A 85 15.16 1.30 -3.10
N PHE A 86 14.94 1.67 -4.35
CA PHE A 86 13.93 2.64 -4.75
C PHE A 86 12.86 1.93 -5.57
N SER A 87 11.61 2.07 -5.17
CA SER A 87 10.47 1.47 -5.86
C SER A 87 9.42 2.52 -6.17
N PHE A 88 8.77 2.41 -7.32
CA PHE A 88 7.66 3.28 -7.72
C PHE A 88 6.57 2.44 -8.36
N GLY A 89 5.33 2.90 -8.27
CA GLY A 89 4.20 2.18 -8.85
C GLY A 89 3.02 3.06 -9.21
N TYR A 90 2.21 2.50 -10.10
CA TYR A 90 0.97 3.04 -10.60
C TYR A 90 -0.16 2.06 -10.28
N ASN A 91 -1.22 2.57 -9.70
CA ASN A 91 -2.44 1.83 -9.44
C ASN A 91 -3.45 2.08 -10.57
N PHE A 92 -3.91 1.01 -11.21
CA PHE A 92 -4.91 1.06 -12.28
C PHE A 92 -6.30 1.20 -11.68
N ASN A 93 -7.02 2.23 -12.12
CA ASN A 93 -8.45 2.29 -11.91
C ASN A 93 -9.16 1.47 -12.98
N LEU A 94 -9.68 0.30 -12.61
CA LEU A 94 -10.54 -0.49 -13.52
C LEU A 94 -12.03 -0.17 -13.36
N GLN A 95 -12.36 0.80 -12.51
CA GLN A 95 -13.75 1.19 -12.23
C GLN A 95 -14.22 2.24 -13.22
N LYS A 96 -15.49 2.15 -13.62
CA LYS A 96 -16.09 3.13 -14.52
C LYS A 96 -16.41 4.45 -13.82
N ASN A 97 -16.64 4.42 -12.50
CA ASN A 97 -17.09 5.56 -11.71
C ASN A 97 -16.15 5.81 -10.53
N LYS A 98 -15.81 7.09 -10.33
CA LYS A 98 -14.86 7.61 -9.33
C LYS A 98 -15.20 7.36 -7.85
N ILE A 99 -16.27 6.66 -7.55
CA ILE A 99 -16.76 6.52 -6.18
C ILE A 99 -17.09 5.08 -5.85
N GLN A 100 -17.05 4.23 -6.87
CA GLN A 100 -17.31 2.83 -6.66
C GLN A 100 -16.11 2.23 -5.91
N LYS A 101 -16.40 1.26 -5.06
CA LYS A 101 -15.39 0.63 -4.24
C LYS A 101 -14.49 -0.25 -5.10
N ALA A 102 -13.19 0.08 -5.17
CA ALA A 102 -12.15 -0.81 -5.69
C ALA A 102 -11.99 -2.05 -4.79
N SER A 103 -12.88 -3.03 -4.95
CA SER A 103 -12.72 -4.37 -4.36
C SER A 103 -11.47 -5.06 -4.87
N TRP A 104 -11.03 -4.66 -6.07
CA TRP A 104 -9.77 -5.07 -6.67
C TRP A 104 -8.99 -3.82 -7.12
N LEU A 105 -7.72 -3.80 -6.78
CA LEU A 105 -6.77 -2.77 -7.21
C LEU A 105 -5.55 -3.44 -7.81
N PHE A 106 -5.31 -3.18 -9.08
CA PHE A 106 -4.15 -3.67 -9.79
C PHE A 106 -3.07 -2.61 -9.82
N SER A 107 -1.82 -3.01 -9.68
CA SER A 107 -0.68 -2.12 -9.71
C SER A 107 0.40 -2.66 -10.63
N ALA A 108 1.08 -1.75 -11.32
CA ALA A 108 2.34 -2.03 -12.00
C ALA A 108 3.38 -1.00 -11.58
N GLY A 109 4.64 -1.41 -11.44
CA GLY A 109 5.70 -0.54 -10.96
C GLY A 109 7.09 -1.07 -11.27
N GLY A 110 8.10 -0.30 -10.87
CA GLY A 110 9.50 -0.68 -10.99
C GLY A 110 10.19 -0.64 -9.64
N THR A 111 11.11 -1.56 -9.42
CA THR A 111 12.09 -1.50 -8.33
C THR A 111 13.48 -1.39 -8.92
N VAL A 112 14.29 -0.51 -8.34
CA VAL A 112 15.70 -0.34 -8.65
C VAL A 112 16.48 -0.54 -7.36
N LYS A 113 17.34 -1.57 -7.32
CA LYS A 113 18.27 -1.81 -6.22
C LYS A 113 19.68 -1.44 -6.64
N SER A 114 20.26 -0.45 -5.94
CA SER A 114 21.63 0.01 -6.18
C SER A 114 22.64 -0.79 -5.38
N LYS A 115 23.82 -1.05 -5.97
CA LYS A 115 24.96 -1.67 -5.28
C LYS A 115 25.77 -0.68 -4.42
N SER A 116 25.67 0.64 -4.66
CA SER A 116 26.59 1.63 -4.10
C SER A 116 25.92 2.85 -3.45
N GLY A 117 24.72 2.68 -2.88
CA GLY A 117 24.04 3.71 -2.07
C GLY A 117 23.39 4.86 -2.85
N PHE A 118 23.98 5.30 -3.96
CA PHE A 118 23.34 6.22 -4.91
C PHE A 118 22.76 5.43 -6.08
N ALA A 119 21.54 5.73 -6.51
CA ALA A 119 20.85 5.07 -7.62
C ALA A 119 21.49 5.42 -8.99
N THR A 120 22.73 4.98 -9.22
CA THR A 120 23.32 5.01 -10.54
C THR A 120 22.67 3.89 -11.35
N ILE A 121 21.65 4.23 -12.13
CA ILE A 121 20.92 3.26 -12.94
C ILE A 121 21.79 2.80 -14.13
N TYR A 122 22.56 3.72 -14.70
CA TYR A 122 23.33 3.51 -15.92
C TYR A 122 24.68 4.21 -15.85
N LYS A 123 25.77 3.49 -16.16
CA LYS A 123 27.14 4.03 -16.24
C LYS A 123 27.92 3.27 -17.29
N ASN A 124 28.70 3.97 -18.11
CA ASN A 124 29.58 3.38 -19.13
C ASN A 124 28.86 2.39 -20.05
N SER A 125 27.68 2.79 -20.52
CA SER A 125 26.81 1.99 -21.38
C SER A 125 26.25 0.69 -20.77
N LYS A 126 26.41 0.49 -19.45
CA LYS A 126 25.93 -0.69 -18.72
C LYS A 126 25.00 -0.30 -17.58
N LEU A 127 23.93 -1.08 -17.39
CA LEU A 127 23.07 -0.99 -16.22
C LEU A 127 23.89 -1.38 -14.97
N GLN A 128 23.86 -0.55 -13.94
CA GLN A 128 24.59 -0.78 -12.68
C GLN A 128 23.67 -1.21 -11.52
N SER A 129 22.37 -1.27 -11.78
CA SER A 129 21.34 -1.54 -10.80
C SER A 129 20.52 -2.76 -11.18
N ASP A 130 20.02 -3.48 -10.18
CA ASP A 130 19.02 -4.52 -10.37
C ASP A 130 17.64 -3.87 -10.51
N ILE A 131 17.14 -3.88 -11.74
CA ILE A 131 15.84 -3.35 -12.13
C ILE A 131 14.84 -4.49 -12.24
N ARG A 132 13.70 -4.32 -11.57
CA ARG A 132 12.61 -5.30 -11.54
C ARG A 132 11.28 -4.64 -11.89
N LEU A 133 10.42 -5.38 -12.58
CA LEU A 133 9.02 -5.06 -12.81
C LEU A 133 8.19 -5.64 -11.67
N ASN A 134 7.40 -4.81 -11.02
CA ASN A 134 6.45 -5.25 -10.01
C ASN A 134 5.04 -5.27 -10.59
N LEU A 135 4.34 -6.38 -10.41
CA LEU A 135 2.91 -6.49 -10.67
C LEU A 135 2.21 -6.89 -9.39
N LYS A 136 1.09 -6.23 -9.09
CA LYS A 136 0.34 -6.44 -7.86
C LYS A 136 -1.16 -6.47 -8.11
N ALA A 137 -1.87 -7.35 -7.41
CA ALA A 137 -3.31 -7.36 -7.31
C ALA A 137 -3.69 -7.34 -5.83
N ASN A 138 -4.48 -6.36 -5.43
CA ASN A 138 -4.99 -6.23 -4.07
C ASN A 138 -6.49 -6.49 -4.10
N SER A 139 -6.99 -7.39 -3.26
CA SER A 139 -8.42 -7.51 -2.96
C SER A 139 -8.70 -6.84 -1.62
N ILE A 140 -9.53 -5.80 -1.61
CA ILE A 140 -9.82 -5.01 -0.41
C ILE A 140 -11.21 -5.36 0.11
N GLY A 141 -11.27 -5.74 1.39
CA GLY A 141 -12.46 -6.07 2.16
C GLY A 141 -13.45 -4.91 2.22
N ARG A 142 -14.67 -5.17 2.68
CA ARG A 142 -15.77 -4.18 2.60
C ARG A 142 -15.70 -3.08 3.65
N GLY A 143 -14.79 -3.18 4.62
CA GLY A 143 -14.78 -2.28 5.76
C GLY A 143 -16.03 -2.42 6.63
N ILE A 144 -15.86 -2.32 7.94
CA ILE A 144 -16.99 -2.35 8.88
C ILE A 144 -16.77 -1.27 9.93
N ILE A 145 -17.83 -0.54 10.24
CA ILE A 145 -17.88 0.38 11.38
C ILE A 145 -18.74 -0.27 12.45
N PHE A 146 -18.16 -0.42 13.64
CA PHE A 146 -18.88 -0.87 14.82
C PHE A 146 -19.18 0.34 15.70
N PHE A 147 -20.44 0.49 16.10
CA PHE A 147 -20.91 1.59 16.92
C PHE A 147 -21.14 1.14 18.37
N SER A 148 -21.08 2.08 19.31
CA SER A 148 -21.82 1.93 20.56
C SER A 148 -23.25 2.45 20.36
N GLU A 149 -24.20 2.08 21.23
CA GLU A 149 -25.59 2.57 21.16
C GLU A 149 -25.65 4.12 21.16
N GLU A 150 -24.82 4.75 22.00
CA GLU A 150 -24.72 6.21 22.07
C GLU A 150 -24.20 6.81 20.75
N ASP A 151 -23.14 6.22 20.18
CA ASP A 151 -22.54 6.69 18.94
C ASP A 151 -23.49 6.52 17.75
N GLN A 152 -24.28 5.45 17.74
CA GLN A 152 -25.31 5.21 16.75
C GLN A 152 -26.37 6.33 16.75
N GLY A 153 -26.84 6.74 17.94
CA GLY A 153 -27.78 7.84 18.10
C GLY A 153 -27.22 9.19 17.63
N LYS A 154 -25.95 9.49 17.94
CA LYS A 154 -25.28 10.73 17.52
C LYS A 154 -24.99 10.76 16.03
N SER A 155 -24.46 9.67 15.50
CA SER A 155 -24.24 9.48 14.05
C SER A 155 -25.54 9.65 13.28
N SER A 156 -26.63 9.13 13.87
CA SER A 156 -27.97 9.26 13.31
C SER A 156 -28.43 10.70 13.20
N LYS A 157 -28.27 11.48 14.26
CA LYS A 157 -28.63 12.90 14.26
C LYS A 157 -27.75 13.72 13.32
N PHE A 158 -26.43 13.48 13.31
CA PHE A 158 -25.51 14.17 12.41
C PHE A 158 -25.95 14.02 10.95
N TYR A 159 -26.23 12.79 10.53
CA TYR A 159 -26.65 12.53 9.16
C TYR A 159 -27.96 13.25 8.80
N ASP A 160 -29.01 13.05 9.61
CA ASP A 160 -30.34 13.57 9.30
C ASP A 160 -30.39 15.10 9.32
N SER A 161 -29.64 15.73 10.23
CA SER A 161 -29.69 17.19 10.43
C SER A 161 -28.68 17.97 9.59
N ILE A 162 -27.57 17.35 9.20
CA ILE A 162 -26.48 18.05 8.50
C ILE A 162 -26.36 17.54 7.06
N VAL A 163 -26.03 16.26 6.88
CA VAL A 163 -25.75 15.70 5.55
C VAL A 163 -27.01 15.74 4.67
N TYR A 164 -28.11 15.16 5.15
CA TYR A 164 -29.34 15.07 4.37
C TYR A 164 -29.88 16.44 3.96
N VAL A 165 -30.08 17.35 4.93
CA VAL A 165 -30.65 18.69 4.70
C VAL A 165 -29.78 19.49 3.72
N LYS A 166 -28.45 19.43 3.87
CA LYS A 166 -27.52 20.18 3.01
C LYS A 166 -27.62 19.72 1.56
N TYR A 167 -27.52 18.41 1.32
CA TYR A 167 -27.47 17.87 -0.04
C TYR A 167 -28.86 17.74 -0.70
N GLU A 168 -29.93 17.62 0.07
CA GLU A 168 -31.30 17.79 -0.43
C GLU A 168 -31.53 19.21 -0.97
N LYS A 169 -31.04 20.24 -0.26
CA LYS A 169 -31.11 21.62 -0.72
C LYS A 169 -30.28 21.84 -1.99
N GLU A 170 -29.07 21.26 -2.06
CA GLU A 170 -28.23 21.34 -3.27
C GLU A 170 -28.90 20.65 -4.47
N LEU A 171 -29.49 19.47 -4.25
CA LEU A 171 -30.21 18.72 -5.29
C LEU A 171 -31.45 19.48 -5.76
N THR A 172 -32.21 20.06 -4.82
CA THR A 172 -33.40 20.86 -5.14
C THR A 172 -33.03 22.12 -5.94
N LYS A 173 -31.90 22.77 -5.62
CA LYS A 173 -31.39 23.91 -6.40
C LYS A 173 -31.00 23.51 -7.83
N TYR A 174 -30.50 22.28 -8.02
CA TYR A 174 -30.09 21.78 -9.32
C TYR A 174 -31.29 21.33 -10.18
N LEU A 175 -32.21 20.54 -9.62
CA LEU A 175 -33.33 19.91 -10.34
C LEU A 175 -34.65 20.68 -10.28
N GLY A 176 -34.79 21.62 -9.34
CA GLY A 176 -36.02 22.41 -9.18
C GLY A 176 -36.33 23.25 -10.41
N SER A 177 -37.59 23.65 -10.55
CA SER A 177 -38.01 24.56 -11.63
C SER A 177 -37.24 25.88 -11.52
N GLY A 178 -36.68 26.35 -12.64
CA GLY A 178 -35.74 27.48 -12.71
C GLY A 178 -34.34 27.16 -12.16
N GLY A 179 -34.05 25.88 -11.91
CA GLY A 179 -32.79 25.38 -11.36
C GLY A 179 -31.63 25.38 -12.36
N GLU A 180 -30.47 24.92 -11.88
CA GLU A 180 -29.24 24.89 -12.68
C GLU A 180 -29.34 23.97 -13.91
N LEU A 181 -30.02 22.83 -13.80
CA LEU A 181 -30.21 21.91 -14.93
C LEU A 181 -31.05 22.54 -16.04
N GLU A 182 -32.17 23.19 -15.69
CA GLU A 182 -33.06 23.83 -16.67
C GLU A 182 -32.35 24.98 -17.39
N LYS A 183 -31.56 25.77 -16.66
CA LYS A 183 -30.72 26.84 -17.23
C LYS A 183 -29.67 26.28 -18.19
N GLU A 184 -29.01 25.18 -17.84
CA GLU A 184 -28.01 24.56 -18.71
C GLU A 184 -28.67 23.95 -19.96
N VAL A 185 -29.80 23.27 -19.83
CA VAL A 185 -30.58 22.76 -20.96
C VAL A 185 -31.02 23.91 -21.88
N HIS A 186 -31.47 25.03 -21.32
CA HIS A 186 -31.82 26.21 -22.12
C HIS A 186 -30.60 26.79 -22.85
N ARG A 187 -29.45 26.87 -22.18
CA ARG A 187 -28.18 27.30 -22.80
C ARG A 187 -27.78 26.39 -23.95
N LEU A 188 -27.85 25.07 -23.77
CA LEU A 188 -27.52 24.09 -24.80
C LEU A 188 -28.47 24.18 -26.01
N LYS A 189 -29.77 24.44 -25.78
CA LYS A 189 -30.73 24.69 -26.86
C LYS A 189 -30.38 25.94 -27.67
N ILE A 190 -29.98 27.04 -27.02
CA ILE A 190 -29.55 28.27 -27.71
C ILE A 190 -28.29 28.02 -28.55
N LEU A 191 -27.38 27.16 -28.07
CA LEU A 191 -26.14 26.81 -28.77
C LEU A 191 -26.31 25.68 -29.82
N GLU A 192 -27.56 25.27 -30.11
CA GLU A 192 -27.88 24.16 -31.01
C GLU A 192 -27.13 22.85 -30.69
N GLN A 193 -26.88 22.61 -29.40
CA GLN A 193 -26.24 21.39 -28.90
C GLN A 193 -27.27 20.30 -28.57
N ASP A 194 -26.82 19.05 -28.45
CA ASP A 194 -27.68 17.92 -28.12
C ASP A 194 -28.34 18.09 -26.74
N VAL A 195 -29.68 18.06 -26.75
CA VAL A 195 -30.55 18.10 -25.57
C VAL A 195 -31.51 16.91 -25.55
N SER A 196 -31.10 15.81 -26.18
CA SER A 196 -31.76 14.52 -26.06
C SER A 196 -31.94 14.12 -24.59
N ASN A 197 -32.92 13.26 -24.33
CA ASN A 197 -33.13 12.69 -23.00
C ASN A 197 -31.86 12.01 -22.48
N GLU A 198 -31.06 11.42 -23.37
CA GLU A 198 -29.77 10.79 -23.04
C GLU A 198 -28.71 11.80 -22.59
N ALA A 199 -28.62 12.97 -23.25
CA ALA A 199 -27.73 14.04 -22.84
C ALA A 199 -28.14 14.61 -21.47
N ILE A 200 -29.44 14.82 -21.25
CA ILE A 200 -29.97 15.28 -19.95
C ILE A 200 -29.68 14.25 -18.86
N GLN A 201 -29.91 12.97 -19.14
CA GLN A 201 -29.64 11.88 -18.21
C GLN A 201 -28.15 11.82 -17.82
N LYS A 202 -27.23 11.98 -18.78
CA LYS A 202 -25.79 12.08 -18.50
C LYS A 202 -25.43 13.27 -17.61
N MET A 203 -26.10 14.42 -17.77
CA MET A 203 -25.90 15.57 -16.89
C MET A 203 -26.38 15.30 -15.46
N ILE A 204 -27.52 14.64 -15.30
CA ILE A 204 -28.05 14.22 -13.99
C ILE A 204 -27.11 13.20 -13.34
N GLU A 205 -26.65 12.19 -14.09
CA GLU A 205 -25.70 11.19 -13.61
C GLU A 205 -24.37 11.82 -13.17
N LYS A 206 -23.84 12.76 -13.96
CA LYS A 206 -22.63 13.51 -13.60
C LYS A 206 -22.81 14.29 -12.28
N LYS A 207 -23.95 14.97 -12.11
CA LYS A 207 -24.24 15.71 -10.87
C LYS A 207 -24.45 14.76 -9.69
N SER A 208 -25.09 13.62 -9.93
CA SER A 208 -25.27 12.55 -8.93
C SER A 208 -23.93 12.04 -8.42
N ILE A 209 -22.98 11.77 -9.32
CA ILE A 209 -21.61 11.40 -8.96
C ILE A 209 -20.95 12.51 -8.12
N GLU A 210 -21.01 13.78 -8.56
CA GLU A 210 -20.42 14.91 -7.82
C GLU A 210 -20.98 15.02 -6.38
N LEU A 211 -22.29 14.89 -6.22
CA LEU A 211 -22.94 14.99 -4.90
C LEU A 211 -22.60 13.80 -4.01
N ARG A 212 -22.53 12.57 -4.57
CA ARG A 212 -22.09 11.38 -3.83
C ARG A 212 -20.67 11.54 -3.30
N GLU A 213 -19.75 12.07 -4.11
CA GLU A 213 -18.37 12.33 -3.67
C GLU A 213 -18.35 13.29 -2.47
N LYS A 214 -19.09 14.40 -2.55
CA LYS A 214 -19.17 15.39 -1.45
C LYS A 214 -19.80 14.81 -0.18
N ILE A 215 -20.89 14.04 -0.32
CA ILE A 215 -21.53 13.34 0.80
C ILE A 215 -20.52 12.40 1.48
N ALA A 216 -19.84 11.57 0.69
CA ALA A 216 -18.87 10.62 1.20
C ALA A 216 -17.69 11.30 1.92
N GLU A 217 -17.16 12.39 1.35
CA GLU A 217 -16.10 13.18 1.99
C GLU A 217 -16.54 13.79 3.32
N GLU A 218 -17.77 14.29 3.40
CA GLU A 218 -18.31 14.89 4.62
C GLU A 218 -18.63 13.85 5.70
N GLU A 219 -19.13 12.68 5.30
CA GLU A 219 -19.28 11.52 6.18
C GLU A 219 -17.93 11.07 6.76
N VAL A 220 -16.90 10.96 5.92
CA VAL A 220 -15.53 10.60 6.36
C VAL A 220 -14.98 11.64 7.32
N LYS A 221 -15.19 12.93 7.03
CA LYS A 221 -14.79 14.02 7.92
C LYS A 221 -15.49 13.89 9.27
N ALA A 222 -16.79 13.67 9.28
CA ALA A 222 -17.56 13.49 10.51
C ALA A 222 -17.10 12.29 11.34
N ILE A 223 -16.84 11.14 10.71
CA ILE A 223 -16.28 9.97 11.38
C ILE A 223 -14.94 10.32 12.05
N ASN A 224 -14.07 11.04 11.35
CA ASN A 224 -12.74 11.39 11.84
C ASN A 224 -12.73 12.52 12.88
N ASP A 225 -13.66 13.46 12.82
CA ASP A 225 -13.74 14.62 13.72
C ASP A 225 -14.47 14.26 15.03
N PHE A 226 -15.56 13.49 14.93
CA PHE A 226 -16.44 13.20 16.07
C PHE A 226 -16.23 11.82 16.70
N HIS A 227 -15.44 10.94 16.07
CA HIS A 227 -15.15 9.56 16.54
C HIS A 227 -16.41 8.78 16.91
N LEU A 228 -17.46 8.90 16.09
CA LEU A 228 -18.77 8.26 16.32
C LEU A 228 -18.71 6.77 15.97
N TYR A 229 -17.76 6.04 16.54
CA TYR A 229 -17.59 4.61 16.34
C TYR A 229 -16.86 4.02 17.55
N LYS A 230 -17.11 2.74 17.85
CA LYS A 230 -16.36 1.94 18.82
C LYS A 230 -15.03 1.48 18.21
N TYR A 231 -15.10 0.87 17.03
CA TYR A 231 -13.93 0.55 16.21
C TYR A 231 -14.30 0.40 14.73
N LEU A 232 -13.29 0.55 13.88
CA LEU A 232 -13.33 0.35 12.43
C LEU A 232 -12.46 -0.85 12.10
N TRP A 233 -12.91 -1.71 11.21
CA TRP A 233 -12.19 -2.92 10.82
C TRP A 233 -12.24 -3.12 9.32
N ASP A 234 -11.09 -3.45 8.72
CA ASP A 234 -11.03 -3.91 7.34
C ASP A 234 -9.84 -4.86 7.13
N HIS A 235 -9.78 -5.48 5.97
CA HIS A 235 -8.69 -6.36 5.58
C HIS A 235 -8.42 -6.27 4.09
N ALA A 236 -7.22 -6.67 3.69
CA ALA A 236 -6.84 -6.76 2.29
C ALA A 236 -5.98 -8.00 2.05
N TRP A 237 -6.22 -8.66 0.93
CA TRP A 237 -5.34 -9.68 0.38
C TRP A 237 -4.53 -9.07 -0.75
N SER A 238 -3.24 -9.38 -0.82
CA SER A 238 -2.36 -8.93 -1.88
C SER A 238 -1.65 -10.12 -2.48
N PHE A 239 -1.67 -10.20 -3.80
CA PHE A 239 -0.77 -11.04 -4.57
C PHE A 239 0.18 -10.13 -5.34
N SER A 240 1.48 -10.35 -5.23
CA SER A 240 2.48 -9.57 -5.94
C SER A 240 3.59 -10.44 -6.51
N THR A 241 4.13 -10.00 -7.64
CA THR A 241 5.30 -10.59 -8.28
C THR A 241 6.29 -9.50 -8.65
N SER A 242 7.57 -9.81 -8.47
CA SER A 242 8.70 -9.00 -8.88
C SER A 242 9.49 -9.80 -9.90
N LEU A 243 9.51 -9.34 -11.14
CA LEU A 243 10.17 -9.99 -12.27
C LEU A 243 11.45 -9.22 -12.65
N PRO A 244 12.59 -9.88 -12.88
CA PRO A 244 13.82 -9.21 -13.24
C PRO A 244 13.75 -8.65 -14.67
N ILE A 245 14.00 -7.36 -14.83
CA ILE A 245 14.22 -6.73 -16.14
C ILE A 245 15.71 -6.78 -16.47
N SER A 246 16.57 -6.56 -15.48
CA SER A 246 18.02 -6.66 -15.62
C SER A 246 18.58 -7.93 -14.96
N ARG A 247 19.79 -8.31 -15.35
CA ARG A 247 20.52 -9.45 -14.79
C ARG A 247 21.58 -8.94 -13.82
N SER A 248 21.78 -9.65 -12.72
CA SER A 248 22.94 -9.44 -11.86
C SER A 248 24.02 -10.44 -12.23
N GLU A 249 25.23 -9.95 -12.52
CA GLU A 249 26.41 -10.77 -12.71
C GLU A 249 27.22 -10.82 -11.41
N TYR A 250 27.59 -12.03 -11.01
CA TYR A 250 28.49 -12.31 -9.89
C TYR A 250 29.76 -12.97 -10.41
N ILE A 251 30.91 -12.49 -9.96
CA ILE A 251 32.21 -13.04 -10.33
C ILE A 251 32.69 -13.88 -9.16
N THR A 252 32.93 -15.16 -9.38
CA THR A 252 33.44 -16.09 -8.36
C THR A 252 34.82 -16.62 -8.71
N SER A 253 35.53 -17.11 -7.70
CA SER A 253 36.76 -17.86 -7.84
C SER A 253 36.82 -18.97 -6.80
N ASP A 254 37.45 -20.09 -7.14
CA ASP A 254 37.53 -21.25 -6.24
C ASP A 254 38.42 -20.97 -5.01
N THR A 255 39.43 -20.11 -5.16
CA THR A 255 40.34 -19.72 -4.07
C THR A 255 40.75 -18.26 -4.18
N ILE A 256 41.18 -17.65 -3.06
CA ILE A 256 41.66 -16.26 -3.03
C ILE A 256 42.94 -16.04 -3.86
N THR A 257 43.65 -17.12 -4.21
CA THR A 257 44.91 -17.09 -4.96
C THR A 257 44.75 -17.49 -6.43
N SER A 258 43.57 -17.93 -6.86
CA SER A 258 43.33 -18.32 -8.24
C SER A 258 43.19 -17.09 -9.14
N ILE A 259 43.81 -17.13 -10.32
CA ILE A 259 43.66 -16.09 -11.35
C ILE A 259 42.37 -16.34 -12.16
N ASP A 260 41.85 -17.57 -12.12
CA ASP A 260 40.65 -17.97 -12.85
C ASP A 260 39.40 -17.49 -12.10
N THR A 261 38.58 -16.73 -12.81
CA THR A 261 37.29 -16.24 -12.31
C THR A 261 36.17 -16.66 -13.23
N THR A 262 35.03 -17.05 -12.67
CA THR A 262 33.84 -17.44 -13.43
C THR A 262 32.71 -16.43 -13.21
N GLY A 263 32.07 -16.00 -14.30
CA GLY A 263 30.90 -15.14 -14.26
C GLY A 263 29.62 -15.95 -14.15
N HIS A 264 28.79 -15.66 -13.16
CA HIS A 264 27.49 -16.28 -12.95
C HIS A 264 26.37 -15.26 -13.06
N MET A 265 25.41 -15.54 -13.93
CA MET A 265 24.22 -14.71 -14.11
C MET A 265 23.13 -15.11 -13.13
N HIS A 266 22.51 -14.12 -12.50
CA HIS A 266 21.40 -14.30 -11.58
C HIS A 266 20.20 -13.43 -11.97
N PHE A 267 19.03 -14.04 -11.91
CA PHE A 267 17.74 -13.45 -12.26
C PHE A 267 16.85 -13.44 -11.02
N PRO A 268 16.91 -12.39 -10.20
CA PRO A 268 16.13 -12.33 -8.97
C PRO A 268 14.66 -12.13 -9.30
N TRP A 269 13.84 -13.10 -8.94
CA TRP A 269 12.38 -12.98 -9.00
C TRP A 269 11.79 -13.34 -7.64
N SER A 270 10.59 -12.83 -7.35
CA SER A 270 9.85 -13.21 -6.15
C SER A 270 8.35 -13.18 -6.39
N VAL A 271 7.64 -14.11 -5.75
CA VAL A 271 6.19 -14.14 -5.65
C VAL A 271 5.80 -14.00 -4.18
N ASN A 272 4.76 -13.22 -3.91
CA ASN A 272 4.33 -12.91 -2.57
C ASN A 272 2.81 -12.93 -2.45
N ILE A 273 2.33 -13.57 -1.38
CA ILE A 273 0.96 -13.45 -0.90
C ILE A 273 0.98 -12.78 0.47
N GLN A 274 0.10 -11.82 0.66
CA GLN A 274 0.02 -11.04 1.89
C GLN A 274 -1.44 -10.86 2.29
N TRP A 275 -1.70 -10.95 3.59
CA TRP A 275 -2.95 -10.54 4.22
C TRP A 275 -2.65 -9.43 5.22
N THR A 276 -3.33 -8.30 5.09
CA THR A 276 -3.21 -7.17 6.02
C THR A 276 -4.56 -6.92 6.65
N ASN A 277 -4.61 -6.88 7.98
CA ASN A 277 -5.77 -6.50 8.77
C ASN A 277 -5.53 -5.13 9.40
N VAL A 278 -6.58 -4.31 9.45
CA VAL A 278 -6.55 -3.03 10.14
C VAL A 278 -7.69 -2.91 11.14
N LEU A 279 -7.37 -2.42 12.32
CA LEU A 279 -8.31 -2.16 13.41
C LEU A 279 -8.05 -0.77 13.99
N LYS A 280 -9.01 0.15 13.85
CA LYS A 280 -8.92 1.52 14.38
C LYS A 280 -9.95 1.73 15.47
N PHE A 281 -9.50 2.05 16.68
CA PHE A 281 -10.35 2.23 17.86
C PHE A 281 -10.87 3.66 17.98
N LYS A 282 -11.93 3.85 18.79
CA LYS A 282 -12.53 5.17 19.09
C LYS A 282 -11.51 6.21 19.53
N LYS A 283 -10.56 5.82 20.38
CA LYS A 283 -9.45 6.68 20.84
C LYS A 283 -8.42 6.97 19.75
N GLN A 284 -8.74 6.73 18.48
CA GLN A 284 -7.88 6.90 17.31
C GLN A 284 -6.58 6.09 17.35
N SER A 285 -6.51 5.05 18.20
CA SER A 285 -5.43 4.07 18.11
C SER A 285 -5.67 3.20 16.89
N THR A 286 -4.65 2.96 16.07
CA THR A 286 -4.75 2.11 14.88
C THR A 286 -3.74 0.98 14.97
N LEU A 287 -4.21 -0.25 14.72
CA LEU A 287 -3.40 -1.45 14.70
C LEU A 287 -3.45 -2.05 13.29
N TYR A 288 -2.29 -2.40 12.76
CA TYR A 288 -2.12 -3.15 11.53
C TYR A 288 -1.46 -4.48 11.86
N LEU A 289 -2.02 -5.56 11.36
CA LEU A 289 -1.41 -6.89 11.38
C LEU A 289 -1.24 -7.36 9.95
N THR A 290 -0.01 -7.65 9.56
CA THR A 290 0.31 -8.18 8.23
C THR A 290 0.92 -9.56 8.37
N LEU A 291 0.37 -10.53 7.63
CA LEU A 291 0.94 -11.86 7.45
C LEU A 291 1.35 -12.02 6.00
N ARG A 292 2.52 -12.62 5.76
CA ARG A 292 3.12 -12.69 4.42
C ARG A 292 3.75 -14.06 4.17
N GLY A 293 3.44 -14.64 3.03
CA GLY A 293 4.17 -15.78 2.46
C GLY A 293 4.92 -15.33 1.21
N LYS A 294 6.21 -15.66 1.11
CA LYS A 294 7.09 -15.25 0.02
C LYS A 294 7.84 -16.45 -0.52
N VAL A 295 8.01 -16.53 -1.83
CA VAL A 295 8.94 -17.44 -2.47
C VAL A 295 9.80 -16.62 -3.42
N TYR A 296 11.11 -16.75 -3.32
CA TYR A 296 12.03 -15.94 -4.12
C TYR A 296 13.25 -16.73 -4.55
N HIS A 297 13.78 -16.37 -5.72
CA HIS A 297 15.02 -16.93 -6.24
C HIS A 297 16.19 -16.21 -5.60
N ASN A 298 17.03 -16.97 -4.91
CA ASN A 298 18.12 -16.51 -4.08
C ASN A 298 19.43 -17.19 -4.48
N ASN A 299 20.54 -16.79 -3.86
CA ASN A 299 21.85 -17.38 -4.08
C ASN A 299 22.74 -17.17 -2.85
N ASN A 300 23.80 -17.97 -2.73
CA ASN A 300 24.70 -17.94 -1.58
C ASN A 300 25.55 -16.66 -1.44
N ILE A 301 25.61 -15.82 -2.48
CA ILE A 301 26.21 -14.48 -2.39
C ILE A 301 25.23 -13.49 -1.73
N ALA A 302 23.96 -13.54 -2.10
CA ALA A 302 22.93 -12.67 -1.55
C ALA A 302 22.55 -13.01 -0.09
N THR A 303 22.89 -14.22 0.38
CA THR A 303 22.72 -14.66 1.77
C THR A 303 23.97 -14.48 2.64
N ASP A 304 25.02 -13.87 2.10
CA ASP A 304 26.33 -13.71 2.77
C ASP A 304 26.94 -15.05 3.24
N GLU A 305 26.65 -16.16 2.56
CA GLU A 305 27.27 -17.47 2.84
C GLU A 305 28.71 -17.59 2.33
N ILE A 306 29.06 -16.82 1.28
CA ILE A 306 30.41 -16.80 0.72
C ILE A 306 31.06 -15.42 0.84
N ASN A 307 32.33 -15.41 1.27
CA ASN A 307 33.09 -14.18 1.48
C ASN A 307 33.52 -13.55 0.15
N SER A 308 33.58 -12.22 0.13
CA SER A 308 34.14 -11.48 -1.01
C SER A 308 35.56 -10.98 -0.71
N ALA A 309 36.40 -10.96 -1.74
CA ALA A 309 37.70 -10.30 -1.74
C ALA A 309 37.78 -9.31 -2.90
N ASP A 310 38.51 -8.21 -2.70
CA ASP A 310 38.77 -7.24 -3.75
C ASP A 310 39.99 -7.70 -4.56
N PHE A 311 39.77 -8.07 -5.82
CA PHE A 311 40.85 -8.41 -6.74
C PHE A 311 41.31 -7.14 -7.44
N LEU A 312 42.59 -6.82 -7.27
CA LEU A 312 43.26 -5.74 -8.00
C LEU A 312 43.75 -6.28 -9.34
N SER A 313 43.22 -5.74 -10.43
CA SER A 313 43.77 -5.97 -11.76
C SER A 313 44.80 -4.89 -12.08
N PHE A 314 45.99 -5.30 -12.51
CA PHE A 314 47.08 -4.41 -12.91
C PHE A 314 47.23 -4.41 -14.43
N VAL A 315 47.41 -3.24 -15.05
CA VAL A 315 47.96 -3.18 -16.41
C VAL A 315 49.46 -3.09 -16.31
N ASN A 316 50.16 -4.08 -16.87
CA ASN A 316 51.61 -4.05 -17.02
C ASN A 316 51.99 -2.95 -18.01
N GLN A 317 52.45 -1.80 -17.50
CA GLN A 317 53.07 -0.77 -18.34
C GLN A 317 54.59 -0.97 -18.44
N THR A 318 55.24 -1.51 -17.40
CA THR A 318 56.63 -2.06 -17.37
C THR A 318 56.83 -2.96 -16.13
N ALA A 319 57.93 -3.73 -16.06
CA ALA A 319 58.22 -4.70 -14.97
C ALA A 319 58.25 -4.12 -13.54
N THR A 320 58.33 -2.80 -13.38
CA THR A 320 58.40 -2.10 -12.09
C THR A 320 57.27 -1.11 -11.85
N ASN A 321 56.40 -0.85 -12.83
CA ASN A 321 55.25 0.06 -12.69
C ASN A 321 53.96 -0.67 -13.07
N GLN A 322 53.22 -1.06 -12.03
CA GLN A 322 51.88 -1.62 -12.14
C GLN A 322 50.86 -0.56 -11.72
N ALA A 323 50.01 -0.14 -12.67
CA ALA A 323 48.88 0.72 -12.37
C ALA A 323 47.65 -0.16 -12.07
N VAL A 324 47.02 0.04 -10.90
CA VAL A 324 45.74 -0.60 -10.57
C VAL A 324 44.69 -0.02 -11.52
N THR A 325 44.11 -0.86 -12.36
CA THR A 325 43.15 -0.44 -13.39
C THR A 325 41.70 -0.67 -13.01
N ASN A 326 41.39 -1.77 -12.32
CA ASN A 326 40.06 -2.05 -11.78
C ASN A 326 40.18 -2.87 -10.50
N THR A 327 39.40 -2.50 -9.49
CA THR A 327 39.13 -3.32 -8.30
C THR A 327 37.81 -4.04 -8.55
N ASN A 328 37.86 -5.35 -8.77
CA ASN A 328 36.66 -6.17 -8.93
C ASN A 328 36.41 -6.95 -7.64
N LYS A 329 35.19 -6.82 -7.11
CA LYS A 329 34.73 -7.65 -5.99
C LYS A 329 34.51 -9.08 -6.51
N VAL A 330 35.33 -10.02 -6.07
CA VAL A 330 35.27 -11.45 -6.43
C VAL A 330 34.82 -12.24 -5.21
N TYR A 331 33.88 -13.16 -5.38
CA TYR A 331 33.37 -14.00 -4.31
C TYR A 331 34.11 -15.34 -4.29
N VAL A 332 34.60 -15.75 -3.12
CA VAL A 332 35.44 -16.95 -2.98
C VAL A 332 34.56 -18.15 -2.59
N GLY A 333 34.50 -19.15 -3.46
CA GLY A 333 33.72 -20.37 -3.27
C GLY A 333 32.78 -20.69 -4.43
N GLU A 334 32.14 -21.86 -4.35
CA GLU A 334 31.19 -22.34 -5.36
C GLU A 334 29.90 -21.50 -5.35
N PHE A 335 29.51 -20.95 -6.50
CA PHE A 335 28.26 -20.23 -6.64
C PHE A 335 27.06 -21.19 -6.70
N ARG A 336 26.05 -20.97 -5.86
CA ARG A 336 24.83 -21.78 -5.84
C ARG A 336 23.58 -20.90 -5.87
N GLN A 337 22.62 -21.31 -6.69
CA GLN A 337 21.29 -20.71 -6.77
C GLN A 337 20.25 -21.65 -6.17
N PHE A 338 19.27 -21.08 -5.48
CA PHE A 338 18.23 -21.84 -4.82
C PHE A 338 16.95 -21.03 -4.66
N ILE A 339 15.85 -21.70 -4.41
CA ILE A 339 14.55 -21.08 -4.15
C ILE A 339 14.34 -21.03 -2.64
N THR A 340 14.06 -19.84 -2.13
CA THR A 340 13.82 -19.62 -0.71
C THR A 340 12.34 -19.32 -0.45
N PRO A 341 11.59 -20.24 0.18
CA PRO A 341 10.34 -19.91 0.85
C PRO A 341 10.60 -19.15 2.16
N ALA A 342 9.77 -18.15 2.45
CA ALA A 342 9.79 -17.38 3.69
C ALA A 342 8.38 -17.01 4.17
N PHE A 343 8.23 -16.91 5.48
CA PHE A 343 7.01 -16.48 6.15
C PHE A 343 7.30 -15.32 7.07
N ALA A 344 6.50 -14.26 7.00
CA ALA A 344 6.68 -13.08 7.84
C ALA A 344 5.38 -12.65 8.51
N ALA A 345 5.52 -12.04 9.68
CA ALA A 345 4.47 -11.35 10.40
C ALA A 345 4.95 -9.97 10.83
N GLU A 346 4.11 -8.96 10.66
CA GLU A 346 4.39 -7.58 11.06
C GLU A 346 3.20 -7.00 11.81
N LEU A 347 3.50 -6.28 12.89
CA LEU A 347 2.55 -5.51 13.68
C LEU A 347 2.97 -4.04 13.64
N ILE A 348 2.03 -3.15 13.33
CA ILE A 348 2.23 -1.69 13.44
C ILE A 348 1.13 -1.11 14.31
N TRP A 349 1.50 -0.32 15.31
CA TRP A 349 0.56 0.31 16.23
C TRP A 349 0.81 1.81 16.35
N TYR A 350 -0.22 2.60 16.06
CA TYR A 350 -0.25 4.04 16.30
C TYR A 350 -1.15 4.32 17.51
N PRO A 351 -0.60 4.73 18.67
CA PRO A 351 -1.41 5.03 19.86
C PRO A 351 -2.09 6.39 19.75
N TYR A 352 -3.35 6.51 20.17
CA TYR A 352 -4.02 7.79 20.47
C TYR A 352 -3.92 8.90 19.41
N SER A 353 -4.12 8.59 18.12
CA SER A 353 -3.94 9.54 17.00
C SER A 353 -2.52 10.07 16.82
N SER A 354 -1.54 9.44 17.45
CA SER A 354 -0.15 9.81 17.30
C SER A 354 0.29 9.68 15.85
N TRP A 355 1.06 10.66 15.39
CA TRP A 355 1.76 10.64 14.12
C TRP A 355 2.98 9.71 14.16
N VAL A 356 3.39 9.24 15.35
CA VAL A 356 4.46 8.25 15.58
C VAL A 356 3.86 6.98 16.17
N GLY A 357 4.25 5.83 15.63
CA GLY A 357 3.85 4.51 16.09
C GLY A 357 5.02 3.65 16.55
N LEU A 358 4.70 2.39 16.82
CA LEU A 358 5.65 1.30 17.09
C LEU A 358 5.40 0.19 16.08
N SER A 359 6.46 -0.39 15.55
CA SER A 359 6.38 -1.56 14.66
C SER A 359 7.29 -2.68 15.13
N GLY A 360 6.88 -3.91 14.81
CA GLY A 360 7.70 -5.09 15.00
C GLY A 360 7.40 -6.11 13.91
N SER A 361 8.43 -6.72 13.34
CA SER A 361 8.26 -7.81 12.39
C SER A 361 9.24 -8.94 12.61
N VAL A 362 8.86 -10.13 12.17
CA VAL A 362 9.70 -11.33 12.11
C VAL A 362 9.50 -12.01 10.78
N GLU A 363 10.58 -12.46 10.15
CA GLU A 363 10.59 -13.24 8.90
C GLU A 363 11.45 -14.49 9.10
N GLN A 364 10.89 -15.65 8.77
CA GLN A 364 11.59 -16.93 8.80
C GLN A 364 11.74 -17.43 7.36
N SER A 365 12.97 -17.52 6.88
CA SER A 365 13.32 -18.22 5.64
C SER A 365 13.59 -19.70 5.95
N VAL A 366 13.22 -20.61 5.04
CA VAL A 366 13.47 -22.06 5.22
C VAL A 366 14.04 -22.69 3.93
N GLY A 367 14.65 -23.86 4.04
CA GLY A 367 15.32 -24.56 2.94
C GLY A 367 16.83 -24.34 2.96
N ASP A 368 17.43 -24.16 1.78
CA ASP A 368 18.89 -23.93 1.64
C ASP A 368 19.36 -22.65 2.36
N TYR A 369 18.46 -21.68 2.52
CA TYR A 369 18.65 -20.51 3.38
C TYR A 369 17.68 -20.56 4.55
N ASN A 370 18.24 -20.67 5.76
CA ASN A 370 17.48 -20.74 7.00
C ASN A 370 17.89 -19.59 7.92
N SER A 371 17.18 -18.47 7.80
CA SER A 371 17.37 -17.27 8.64
C SER A 371 16.09 -16.95 9.42
N LEU A 372 16.30 -16.41 10.62
CA LEU A 372 15.26 -15.73 11.38
C LEU A 372 15.65 -14.26 11.48
N ASP A 373 15.00 -13.45 10.66
CA ASP A 373 15.23 -12.02 10.60
C ASP A 373 14.14 -11.30 11.39
N TRP A 374 14.49 -10.22 12.08
CA TRP A 374 13.53 -9.43 12.86
C TRP A 374 13.77 -7.94 12.71
N LYS A 375 12.73 -7.15 12.95
CA LYS A 375 12.76 -5.69 12.92
C LYS A 375 11.95 -5.13 14.06
N LEU A 376 12.46 -4.07 14.68
CA LEU A 376 11.71 -3.13 15.51
C LEU A 376 11.80 -1.75 14.86
N GLY A 377 10.72 -0.97 14.92
CA GLY A 377 10.74 0.34 14.29
C GLY A 377 9.82 1.37 14.91
N LEU A 378 10.08 2.62 14.54
CA LEU A 378 9.30 3.80 14.88
C LEU A 378 8.73 4.40 13.59
N PRO A 379 7.57 3.91 13.12
CA PRO A 379 6.92 4.45 11.94
C PRO A 379 6.27 5.79 12.25
N VAL A 380 6.31 6.69 11.26
CA VAL A 380 5.84 8.06 11.34
C VAL A 380 4.99 8.37 10.12
N VAL A 381 3.83 9.01 10.32
CA VAL A 381 2.87 9.37 9.27
C VAL A 381 2.68 10.88 9.24
N LEU A 382 3.04 11.49 8.11
CA LEU A 382 2.81 12.90 7.84
C LEU A 382 1.56 13.06 6.97
N LYS A 383 0.65 13.92 7.42
CA LYS A 383 -0.64 14.18 6.78
C LYS A 383 -0.66 15.56 6.13
N ASP A 384 -1.43 15.71 5.06
CA ASP A 384 -1.70 17.02 4.46
C ASP A 384 -2.71 17.86 5.28
N LYS A 385 -3.06 19.03 4.75
CA LYS A 385 -4.04 19.95 5.37
C LYS A 385 -5.45 19.35 5.49
N GLU A 386 -5.76 18.32 4.70
CA GLU A 386 -7.03 17.60 4.73
C GLU A 386 -6.98 16.36 5.63
N GLY A 387 -5.85 16.12 6.31
CA GLY A 387 -5.65 14.97 7.18
C GLY A 387 -5.32 13.66 6.46
N LYS A 388 -5.03 13.71 5.15
CA LYS A 388 -4.70 12.53 4.34
C LYS A 388 -3.21 12.21 4.44
N PRO A 389 -2.80 10.94 4.62
CA PRO A 389 -1.39 10.56 4.63
C PRO A 389 -0.70 10.89 3.30
N THR A 390 0.49 11.50 3.36
CA THR A 390 1.27 11.89 2.17
C THR A 390 2.68 11.33 2.20
N VAL A 391 3.33 11.34 3.35
CA VAL A 391 4.67 10.81 3.54
C VAL A 391 4.68 9.97 4.80
N ASN A 392 5.14 8.74 4.69
CA ASN A 392 5.41 7.87 5.82
C ASN A 392 6.91 7.60 5.87
N PHE A 393 7.47 7.48 7.06
CA PHE A 393 8.83 6.98 7.20
C PHE A 393 8.97 6.14 8.47
N GLU A 394 9.99 5.30 8.53
CA GLU A 394 10.23 4.43 9.67
C GLU A 394 11.72 4.40 9.97
N LEU A 395 12.08 4.73 11.21
CA LEU A 395 13.38 4.39 11.76
C LEU A 395 13.34 2.94 12.20
N GLN A 396 14.26 2.13 11.70
CA GLN A 396 14.28 0.69 11.91
C GLN A 396 15.57 0.25 12.57
N TRP A 397 15.44 -0.69 13.50
CA TRP A 397 16.52 -1.55 13.95
C TRP A 397 16.16 -2.98 13.58
N LYS A 398 16.99 -3.61 12.74
CA LYS A 398 16.74 -4.96 12.24
C LYS A 398 17.96 -5.86 12.43
N GLU A 399 17.71 -7.15 12.54
CA GLU A 399 18.70 -8.21 12.41
C GLU A 399 18.40 -8.97 11.13
N ILE A 400 19.40 -9.04 10.24
CA ILE A 400 19.36 -9.86 9.03
C ILE A 400 20.57 -10.77 9.07
N ASN A 401 20.36 -12.08 9.03
CA ASN A 401 21.44 -13.06 9.08
C ASN A 401 22.45 -12.78 10.22
N LYS A 402 21.93 -12.52 11.44
CA LYS A 402 22.71 -12.18 12.65
C LYS A 402 23.50 -10.86 12.58
N THR A 403 23.29 -10.05 11.54
CA THR A 403 23.87 -8.72 11.41
C THR A 403 22.85 -7.66 11.80
N HIS A 404 23.22 -6.81 12.75
CA HIS A 404 22.36 -5.70 13.19
C HIS A 404 22.55 -4.47 12.31
N LEU A 405 21.43 -3.90 11.88
CA LEU A 405 21.39 -2.74 10.99
C LEU A 405 20.43 -1.70 11.57
N ILE A 406 20.79 -0.42 11.44
CA ILE A 406 19.89 0.70 11.67
C ILE A 406 19.65 1.36 10.32
N GLY A 407 18.39 1.57 9.97
CA GLY A 407 18.00 2.05 8.67
C GLY A 407 16.80 2.98 8.69
N LEU A 408 16.58 3.62 7.55
CA LEU A 408 15.42 4.47 7.29
C LEU A 408 14.70 3.94 6.06
N ARG A 409 13.37 3.88 6.18
CA ARG A 409 12.45 3.56 5.11
C ARG A 409 11.47 4.70 4.92
N PHE A 410 11.20 5.08 3.68
CA PHE A 410 10.28 6.16 3.31
C PHE A 410 9.24 5.63 2.34
N GLY A 411 7.99 6.05 2.52
CA GLY A 411 6.87 5.84 1.61
C GLY A 411 6.25 7.17 1.24
N PHE A 412 6.17 7.46 -0.06
CA PHE A 412 5.57 8.65 -0.62
C PHE A 412 4.28 8.27 -1.32
N ILE A 413 3.20 8.92 -0.91
CA ILE A 413 1.87 8.75 -1.49
C ILE A 413 1.65 9.92 -2.43
N LEU A 414 1.58 9.63 -3.72
CA LEU A 414 1.57 10.64 -4.77
C LEU A 414 0.25 10.62 -5.54
N GLY A 415 -0.35 11.79 -5.68
CA GLY A 415 -1.62 11.97 -6.36
C GLY A 415 -2.84 11.57 -5.50
N LYS A 416 -4.03 11.73 -6.11
CA LYS A 416 -5.29 11.39 -5.46
C LYS A 416 -5.48 9.87 -5.41
N PHE A 417 -6.40 9.43 -4.57
CA PHE A 417 -6.86 8.04 -4.52
C PHE A 417 -7.27 7.52 -5.91
N VAL A 418 -7.01 6.24 -6.19
CA VAL A 418 -7.49 5.57 -7.41
C VAL A 418 -8.97 5.29 -7.25
N ASN A 419 -9.72 6.33 -7.57
CA ASN A 419 -11.17 6.35 -7.57
C ASN A 419 -11.65 6.32 -9.01
#